data_AF-A0A928EHH7-F1
#
_entry.id   AF-A0A928EHH7-F1
#
_cell.length_a   1.000
_cell.length_b   1.000
_cell.length_c   1.000
_cell.angle_alpha   90.00
_cell.angle_beta   90.00
_cell.angle_gamma   90.00
#
_symmetry.space_group_name_H-M   'P 1'
#
loop_
_entity.id
_entity.type
_entity.pdbx_description
1 polymer ?
#
loop_
_entity_poly.entity_id
_entity_poly.type
_entity_poly.pdbx_seq_one_letter_code
_entity_poly.pdbx_strand_id
1 'polypeptide(L)' 'MPSTAAAATDGQRALRVPVAHDLAIAGFVPLSSVDWPDHLVTTVFLQGCPWRCPYCQN' A
#
# COMPACT_ATOMS: atom_id res chain seq x y z
N MET A 1 -25.83 -12.33 -28.95
CA MET A 1 -26.32 -11.08 -28.33
C MET A 1 -25.78 -11.01 -26.89
N PRO A 2 -24.58 -10.44 -26.65
CA PRO A 2 -24.10 -10.13 -25.30
C PRO A 2 -24.77 -8.85 -24.81
N SER A 3 -25.46 -8.90 -23.66
CA SER A 3 -26.05 -7.73 -23.03
C SER A 3 -24.97 -6.96 -22.26
N THR A 4 -24.54 -5.87 -22.87
CA THR A 4 -24.08 -4.58 -22.31
C THR A 4 -23.56 -4.56 -20.87
N ALA A 5 -22.26 -4.37 -20.72
CA ALA A 5 -21.64 -3.82 -19.51
C ALA A 5 -22.15 -2.38 -19.30
N ALA A 6 -22.89 -2.15 -18.22
CA ALA A 6 -23.09 -0.81 -17.70
C ALA A 6 -21.82 -0.42 -16.94
N ALA A 7 -21.08 0.53 -17.50
CA ALA A 7 -19.94 1.15 -16.84
C ALA A 7 -20.39 1.66 -15.46
N ALA A 8 -19.79 1.11 -14.41
CA ALA A 8 -19.98 1.58 -13.06
C ALA A 8 -19.58 3.05 -13.02
N THR A 9 -20.55 3.85 -12.56
CA THR A 9 -20.54 5.29 -12.38
C THR A 9 -19.21 5.77 -11.79
N ASP A 10 -18.46 6.50 -12.62
CA ASP A 10 -17.47 7.47 -12.18
C ASP A 10 -18.21 8.53 -11.36
N GLY A 11 -17.90 8.63 -10.06
CA GLY A 11 -18.61 9.55 -9.18
C GLY A 11 -18.52 9.20 -7.70
N GLN A 12 -17.47 9.70 -7.06
CA GLN A 12 -17.37 9.90 -5.60
C GLN A 12 -17.16 8.64 -4.73
N ARG A 13 -16.04 7.94 -4.91
CA ARG A 13 -15.46 7.16 -3.79
C ARG A 13 -14.84 8.16 -2.82
N ALA A 14 -15.60 8.59 -1.81
CA ALA A 14 -15.02 9.30 -0.68
C ALA A 14 -13.78 8.53 -0.24
N LEU A 15 -12.60 9.15 -0.33
CA LEU A 15 -11.36 8.52 0.09
C LEU A 15 -11.49 8.35 1.60
N ARG A 16 -11.90 7.15 2.03
CA ARG A 16 -11.87 6.77 3.44
C ARG A 16 -10.48 7.09 3.97
N VAL A 17 -10.42 7.91 5.02
CA VAL A 17 -9.16 8.14 5.73
C VAL A 17 -8.86 6.84 6.46
N PRO A 18 -7.81 6.09 6.07
CA PRO A 18 -7.47 4.86 6.77
C PRO A 18 -7.11 5.20 8.21
N VAL A 19 -7.68 4.44 9.15
CA VAL A 19 -7.28 4.50 10.56
C VAL A 19 -6.27 3.39 10.85
N ALA A 20 -5.62 3.43 12.02
CA ALA A 20 -4.46 2.56 12.30
C ALA A 20 -4.74 1.06 12.13
N HIS A 21 -5.97 0.59 12.40
CA HIS A 21 -6.35 -0.82 12.22
C HIS A 21 -6.67 -1.21 10.77
N ASP A 22 -6.81 -0.24 9.87
CA ASP A 22 -6.99 -0.49 8.44
C ASP A 22 -5.64 -0.67 7.71
N LEU A 23 -4.51 -0.37 8.37
CA LEU A 23 -3.18 -0.49 7.77
C LEU A 23 -2.83 -1.97 7.56
N ALA A 24 -2.83 -2.38 6.30
CA ALA A 24 -2.41 -3.71 5.90
C ALA A 24 -0.89 -3.80 5.83
N ILE A 25 -0.31 -4.73 6.60
CA ILE A 25 1.13 -4.99 6.62
C ILE A 25 1.49 -5.94 5.48
N ALA A 26 2.49 -5.55 4.69
CA ALA A 26 3.01 -6.30 3.56
C ALA A 26 4.18 -7.22 3.92
N GLY A 27 4.99 -6.78 4.87
CA GLY A 27 6.20 -7.47 5.27
C GLY A 27 6.71 -6.93 6.59
N PHE A 28 7.53 -7.74 7.24
CA PHE A 28 8.05 -7.47 8.56
C PHE A 28 9.50 -7.93 8.62
N VAL A 29 10.40 -7.00 8.95
CA VAL A 29 11.83 -7.27 9.17
C VAL A 29 12.07 -7.06 10.66
N PRO A 30 12.23 -8.15 11.45
CA PRO A 30 12.34 -8.06 12.91
C PRO A 30 13.52 -7.19 13.36
N LEU A 31 14.63 -7.22 12.62
CA LEU A 31 15.82 -6.43 12.88
C LEU A 31 16.41 -5.90 11.57
N SER A 32 16.53 -4.59 11.48
CA SER A 32 17.19 -3.85 10.41
C SER A 32 18.21 -2.87 11.01
N SER A 33 19.35 -2.75 10.34
CA SER A 33 20.42 -1.82 10.68
C SER A 33 20.65 -0.75 9.62
N VAL A 34 19.82 -0.72 8.56
CA VAL A 34 20.04 0.14 7.38
C VAL A 34 18.91 1.12 7.13
N ASP A 35 17.73 0.89 7.70
CA ASP A 35 16.55 1.72 7.46
C ASP A 35 16.55 3.01 8.30
N TRP A 36 17.36 3.08 9.36
CA TRP A 36 17.57 4.28 10.17
C TRP A 36 19.04 4.40 10.58
N PRO A 37 19.75 5.46 10.15
CA PRO A 37 21.13 5.73 10.58
C PRO A 37 21.28 5.72 12.10
N ASP A 38 22.32 5.05 12.60
CA ASP A 38 22.67 4.95 14.03
C ASP A 38 21.65 4.21 14.93
N HIS A 39 20.64 3.56 14.35
CA HIS A 39 19.62 2.83 15.10
C HIS A 39 19.42 1.40 14.57
N LEU A 40 19.19 0.47 15.49
CA LEU A 40 18.62 -0.84 15.18
C LEU A 40 17.10 -0.75 15.29
N VAL A 41 16.40 -1.13 14.22
CA VAL A 41 14.96 -0.93 14.11
C VAL A 41 14.27 -2.19 13.62
N THR A 42 12.97 -2.26 13.88
CA THR A 42 12.08 -3.22 13.24
C THR A 42 11.36 -2.51 12.11
N THR A 43 11.48 -3.03 10.89
CA THR A 43 10.91 -2.39 9.69
C THR A 43 9.61 -3.09 9.29
N VAL A 44 8.58 -2.30 9.01
CA VAL A 44 7.28 -2.78 8.56
C VAL A 44 6.98 -2.19 7.19
N PHE A 45 6.72 -3.04 6.21
CA PHE A 45 6.30 -2.61 4.88
C PHE A 45 4.76 -2.54 4.84
N LEU A 46 4.21 -1.51 4.21
CA LEU A 46 2.77 -1.33 4.06
C LEU A 46 2.31 -1.70 2.65
N GLN A 47 1.05 -2.13 2.53
CA GLN A 47 0.45 -2.49 1.25
C GLN A 47 -0.10 -1.27 0.51
N GLY A 48 0.02 -1.28 -0.83
CA GLY A 48 -0.78 -0.41 -1.71
C GLY A 48 -0.09 0.86 -2.25
N CYS A 49 1.22 0.82 -2.52
CA CYS A 49 1.88 1.92 -3.22
C CYS A 49 1.27 2.13 -4.62
N PRO A 50 0.74 3.33 -4.95
CA PRO A 50 0.08 3.58 -6.23
C PRO A 50 1.08 3.82 -7.37
N TRP A 51 2.38 3.85 -7.07
CA TRP A 51 3.42 4.16 -8.04
C TRP A 51 3.83 2.93 -8.85
N ARG A 52 4.26 3.18 -10.09
CA ARG A 52 4.69 2.15 -11.04
C ARG A 52 6.17 2.31 -11.37
N CYS A 53 7.00 2.31 -10.33
CA CYS A 53 8.43 2.57 -10.47
C CYS A 53 9.12 1.39 -11.19
N PRO A 54 9.87 1.62 -12.29
CA PRO A 54 10.51 0.55 -13.06
C PRO A 54 11.64 -0.19 -12.31
N TYR A 55 12.09 0.34 -11.17
CA TYR A 55 13.14 -0.24 -10.32
C TYR A 55 12.67 -0.39 -8.86
N CYS A 56 11.35 -0.42 -8.64
CA CYS A 56 10.84 -0.60 -7.28
C CYS A 56 11.24 -1.97 -6.76
N GLN A 57 11.88 -1.98 -5.59
CA GLN A 57 12.17 -3.23 -4.87
C GLN A 57 11.04 -3.63 -3.93
N ASN A 58 10.03 -2.76 -3.74
CA ASN A 58 8.88 -2.95 -2.84
C ASN A 58 7.58 -2.42 -3.44
#